data_AF-A0A9E1Q878-F1
#
_entry.id   AF-A0A9E1Q878-F1
#
_cell.length_a   1.000
_cell.length_b   1.000
_cell.length_c   1.000
_cell.angle_alpha   90.00
_cell.angle_beta   90.00
_cell.angle_gamma   90.00
#
_symmetry.space_group_name_H-M   'P 1'
#
loop_
_entity.id
_entity.type
_entity.pdbx_description
1 polymer ?
#
loop_
_entity_poly.entity_id
_entity_poly.type
_entity_poly.pdbx_seq_one_letter_code
_entity_poly.pdbx_strand_id
1 'polypeptide(L)'
;IKLAYFFSKNSRAAGGKSGGAFKSNQEENLYLYCVDFLKTDYSIDCFIFGHRHIPLDIELPENSNRAMPSRYINIGDWITHYSSAKLIGGKLTLGK
;
A
#
# COMPACT_ATOMS: atom_id res chain seq x y z
N ILE A 1 17.15 -29.04 -13.41
CA ILE A 1 15.88 -28.33 -13.70
C ILE A 1 14.71 -28.75 -12.78
N LYS A 2 14.60 -30.02 -12.34
CA LYS A 2 13.53 -30.48 -11.42
C LYS A 2 13.45 -29.72 -10.09
N LEU A 3 14.60 -29.41 -9.50
CA LEU A 3 14.68 -28.71 -8.21
C LEU A 3 14.19 -27.26 -8.30
N ALA A 4 14.56 -26.56 -9.38
CA ALA A 4 14.08 -25.19 -9.66
C ALA A 4 12.56 -25.16 -9.85
N TYR A 5 11.97 -26.16 -10.51
CA TYR A 5 10.52 -26.26 -10.67
C TYR A 5 9.79 -26.49 -9.35
N PHE A 6 10.36 -27.31 -8.45
CA PHE A 6 9.81 -27.57 -7.12
C PHE A 6 9.83 -26.32 -6.23
N PHE A 7 10.95 -25.61 -6.16
CA PHE A 7 11.06 -24.35 -5.42
C PHE A 7 10.16 -23.25 -6.00
N SER A 8 10.05 -23.17 -7.33
CA SER A 8 9.15 -22.24 -8.01
C SER A 8 7.67 -22.52 -7.72
N LYS A 9 7.28 -23.81 -7.62
CA LYS A 9 5.91 -24.22 -7.29
C LYS A 9 5.56 -23.90 -5.83
N ASN A 10 6.47 -24.14 -4.89
CA ASN A 10 6.28 -23.80 -3.47
C ASN A 10 6.24 -22.28 -3.22
N SER A 11 7.07 -21.50 -3.93
CA SER A 11 7.07 -20.04 -3.81
C SER A 11 5.74 -19.43 -4.26
N ARG A 12 5.16 -19.89 -5.38
CA ARG A 12 3.84 -19.43 -5.84
C ARG A 12 2.69 -19.87 -4.93
N ALA A 13 2.74 -21.09 -4.39
CA ALA A 13 1.72 -21.60 -3.47
C ALA A 13 1.73 -20.86 -2.11
N ALA A 14 2.91 -20.43 -1.65
CA ALA A 14 3.06 -19.64 -0.42
C ALA A 14 2.65 -18.17 -0.59
N GLY A 15 2.80 -17.59 -1.79
CA GLY A 15 2.47 -16.18 -2.07
C GLY A 15 0.98 -15.89 -2.33
N GLY A 16 0.10 -16.91 -2.33
CA GLY A 16 -1.24 -16.79 -2.92
C GLY A 16 -2.28 -16.00 -2.11
N LYS A 17 -2.06 -15.72 -0.82
CA LYS A 17 -3.02 -14.98 0.03
C LYS A 17 -2.32 -14.26 1.20
N SER A 18 -1.12 -13.71 0.99
CA SER A 18 -0.43 -12.92 2.02
C SER A 18 -1.02 -11.51 2.07
N GLY A 19 -2.21 -11.41 2.65
CA GLY A 19 -2.93 -10.14 2.74
C GLY A 19 -4.39 -10.40 3.02
N GLY A 20 -4.72 -10.71 4.27
CA GLY A 20 -6.12 -10.77 4.69
C GLY A 20 -6.87 -9.49 4.32
N ALA A 21 -8.20 -9.59 4.27
CA ALA A 21 -9.06 -8.46 3.93
C ALA A 21 -8.73 -7.24 4.79
N PHE A 22 -8.76 -6.06 4.18
CA PHE A 22 -8.71 -4.81 4.92
C PHE A 22 -9.94 -4.71 5.82
N LYS A 23 -9.74 -4.60 7.13
CA LYS A 23 -10.82 -4.56 8.12
C LYS A 23 -11.14 -3.12 8.56
N SER A 24 -10.12 -2.39 8.98
CA SER A 24 -10.26 -1.02 9.47
C SER A 24 -8.90 -0.30 9.44
N ASN A 25 -8.90 1.02 9.45
CA ASN A 25 -7.67 1.83 9.51
C ASN A 25 -6.83 1.49 10.77
N GLN A 26 -7.49 1.21 11.90
CA GLN A 26 -6.83 0.94 13.19
C GLN A 26 -6.19 -0.46 13.27
N GLU A 27 -6.66 -1.41 12.46
CA GLU A 27 -6.09 -2.76 12.36
C GLU A 27 -5.02 -2.88 11.26
N GLU A 28 -4.73 -1.80 10.54
CA GLU A 28 -3.78 -1.79 9.43
C GLU A 28 -2.40 -1.28 9.90
N ASN A 29 -1.44 -2.19 10.05
CA ASN A 29 -0.08 -1.86 10.50
C ASN A 29 0.61 -0.78 9.65
N LEU A 30 0.42 -0.82 8.32
CA LEU A 30 1.00 0.19 7.43
C LEU A 30 0.39 1.57 7.64
N TYR A 31 -0.92 1.64 7.93
CA TYR A 31 -1.58 2.90 8.24
C TYR A 31 -1.03 3.48 9.56
N LEU A 32 -0.93 2.67 10.62
CA LEU A 32 -0.37 3.10 11.90
C LEU A 32 1.07 3.61 11.75
N TYR A 33 1.89 2.90 10.97
CA TYR A 33 3.25 3.32 10.64
C TYR A 33 3.27 4.70 9.97
N CYS A 34 2.39 4.95 8.99
CA CYS A 34 2.31 6.26 8.35
C CYS A 34 1.95 7.37 9.34
N VAL A 35 0.96 7.10 10.21
CA VAL A 35 0.54 8.06 11.25
C VAL A 35 1.68 8.36 12.21
N ASP A 36 2.44 7.35 12.64
CA ASP A 36 3.58 7.55 13.54
C ASP A 36 4.75 8.23 12.86
N PHE A 37 5.04 7.89 11.59
CA PHE A 37 6.12 8.52 10.84
C PHE A 37 5.83 10.00 10.56
N LEU A 38 4.59 10.34 10.24
CA LEU A 38 4.16 11.73 10.07
C LEU A 38 4.41 12.58 11.29
N LYS A 39 4.37 12.01 12.51
CA LYS A 39 4.70 12.77 13.74
C LYS A 39 6.15 13.24 13.77
N THR A 40 7.03 12.54 13.06
CA THR A 40 8.47 12.85 12.98
C THR A 40 8.76 13.75 11.80
N ASP A 41 8.20 13.44 10.63
CA ASP A 41 8.40 14.20 9.40
C ASP A 41 7.05 14.59 8.78
N TYR A 42 6.63 15.82 9.08
CA TYR A 42 5.43 16.40 8.53
C TYR A 42 5.61 16.90 7.09
N SER A 43 6.77 16.75 6.45
CA SER A 43 7.00 17.23 5.06
C SER A 43 6.40 16.30 3.99
N ILE A 44 6.02 15.08 4.37
CA ILE A 44 5.56 14.04 3.44
C ILE A 44 4.09 14.21 3.05
N ASP A 45 3.83 14.29 1.75
CA ASP A 45 2.47 14.41 1.19
C ASP A 45 1.82 13.04 0.93
N CYS A 46 2.61 12.02 0.59
CA CYS A 46 2.08 10.71 0.20
C CYS A 46 3.02 9.56 0.55
N PHE A 47 2.45 8.47 1.06
CA PHE A 47 3.12 7.19 1.24
C PHE A 47 2.59 6.18 0.23
N ILE A 48 3.50 5.49 -0.45
CA ILE A 48 3.18 4.50 -1.48
C ILE A 48 3.70 3.15 -1.03
N PHE A 49 2.80 2.17 -0.92
CA PHE A 49 3.14 0.81 -0.52
C PHE A 49 2.62 -0.22 -1.53
N GLY A 50 3.23 -1.41 -1.47
CA GLY A 50 2.76 -2.62 -2.13
C GLY A 50 2.62 -3.77 -1.13
N HIS A 51 2.78 -5.00 -1.59
CA HIS A 51 2.86 -6.22 -0.77
C HIS A 51 1.57 -6.68 -0.09
N ARG A 52 0.60 -5.80 0.19
CA ARG A 52 -0.72 -6.20 0.70
C ARG A 52 -1.62 -6.86 -0.35
N HIS A 53 -1.29 -6.69 -1.63
CA HIS A 53 -2.09 -7.16 -2.77
C HIS A 53 -3.54 -6.63 -2.77
N ILE A 54 -3.81 -5.53 -2.05
CA ILE A 54 -5.12 -4.88 -1.96
C ILE A 54 -4.94 -3.40 -2.33
N PRO A 55 -5.66 -2.89 -3.34
CA PRO A 55 -5.61 -1.49 -3.70
C PRO A 55 -6.32 -0.64 -2.64
N LEU A 56 -5.57 0.23 -1.95
CA LEU A 56 -6.07 1.11 -0.88
C LEU A 56 -5.67 2.55 -1.16
N ASP A 57 -6.55 3.47 -0.81
CA ASP A 57 -6.32 4.91 -0.91
C ASP A 57 -7.01 5.56 0.29
N ILE A 58 -6.22 5.97 1.29
CA ILE A 58 -6.71 6.40 2.60
C ILE A 58 -6.07 7.73 2.94
N GLU A 59 -6.88 8.67 3.40
CA GLU A 59 -6.41 9.95 3.95
C GLU A 59 -5.91 9.74 5.39
N LEU A 60 -4.72 10.24 5.68
CA LEU A 60 -4.14 10.21 7.01
C LEU A 60 -4.70 11.38 7.83
N PRO A 61 -4.85 11.21 9.16
CA PRO A 61 -5.41 12.25 10.03
C PRO A 61 -4.63 13.56 9.90
N GLU A 62 -5.38 14.65 9.84
CA GLU A 62 -4.87 16.01 9.65
C GLU A 62 -4.03 16.45 10.86
N ASN A 63 -2.86 17.02 10.60
CA ASN A 63 -2.13 17.78 11.62
C ASN A 63 -2.42 19.27 11.38
N SER A 64 -2.71 19.99 12.46
CA SER A 64 -3.20 21.37 12.54
C SER A 64 -2.43 22.42 11.70
N ASN A 65 -1.26 22.07 11.17
CA ASN A 65 -0.36 22.96 10.44
C ASN A 65 -0.38 22.78 8.90
N ARG A 66 -1.27 21.95 8.34
CA ARG A 66 -1.39 21.75 6.88
C ARG A 66 -2.82 21.93 6.39
N ALA A 67 -2.97 22.50 5.20
CA ALA A 67 -4.26 22.66 4.51
C ALA A 67 -4.74 21.39 3.78
N MET A 68 -3.89 20.38 3.64
CA MET A 68 -4.21 19.12 2.96
C MET A 68 -3.66 17.93 3.76
N PRO A 69 -4.47 16.88 4.01
CA PRO A 69 -4.02 15.68 4.70
C PRO A 69 -3.07 14.86 3.82
N SER A 70 -2.05 14.25 4.44
CA SER A 70 -1.17 13.30 3.74
C SER A 70 -1.94 12.04 3.36
N ARG A 71 -1.51 11.32 2.32
CA ARG A 71 -2.22 10.15 1.80
C ARG A 71 -1.43 8.86 1.91
N TYR A 72 -2.09 7.77 2.32
CA TYR A 72 -1.57 6.41 2.27
C TYR A 72 -2.20 5.67 1.09
N ILE A 73 -1.36 5.27 0.12
CA ILE A 73 -1.80 4.54 -1.07
C ILE A 73 -1.11 3.17 -1.11
N ASN A 74 -1.91 2.12 -1.17
CA ASN A 74 -1.46 0.78 -1.49
C ASN A 74 -1.82 0.45 -2.94
N ILE A 75 -0.81 0.15 -3.76
CA ILE A 75 -0.99 -0.05 -5.21
C ILE A 75 -1.66 -1.38 -5.56
N GLY A 76 -1.84 -2.28 -4.60
CA GLY A 76 -2.45 -3.58 -4.81
C GLY A 76 -1.55 -4.52 -5.62
N ASP A 77 -2.14 -5.21 -6.61
CA ASP A 77 -1.38 -6.07 -7.51
C ASP A 77 -1.87 -6.01 -8.96
N TRP A 78 -0.97 -6.43 -9.85
CA TRP A 78 -1.18 -6.53 -11.29
C TRP A 78 -1.69 -7.91 -11.77
N ILE A 79 -1.92 -8.86 -10.85
CA ILE A 79 -2.30 -10.25 -11.20
C ILE A 79 -3.79 -10.47 -11.00
N THR A 80 -4.35 -9.92 -9.92
CA THR A 80 -5.74 -10.08 -9.53
C THR A 80 -6.53 -8.77 -9.63
N HIS A 81 -5.91 -7.64 -9.29
CA HIS A 81 -6.57 -6.34 -9.26
C HIS A 81 -6.27 -5.44 -10.46
N TYR A 82 -5.27 -5.79 -11.29
CA TYR A 82 -4.79 -4.98 -12.40
C TYR A 82 -4.53 -3.50 -12.05
N SER A 83 -4.19 -3.24 -10.78
CA SER A 83 -4.10 -1.88 -10.26
C SER A 83 -2.71 -1.28 -10.44
N SER A 84 -2.66 0.02 -10.69
CA SER A 84 -1.42 0.79 -10.88
C SER A 84 -1.56 2.20 -10.31
N ALA A 85 -0.46 2.78 -9.85
CA ALA A 85 -0.44 4.18 -9.44
C ALA A 85 0.14 5.06 -10.56
N LYS A 86 -0.53 6.18 -10.83
CA LYS A 86 -0.14 7.16 -11.84
C LYS A 86 0.16 8.49 -11.16
N LEU A 87 1.38 9.00 -11.35
CA LEU A 87 1.80 10.32 -10.86
C LEU A 87 1.82 11.29 -12.05
N ILE A 88 0.90 12.27 -12.06
CA ILE A 88 0.88 13.34 -13.07
C ILE A 88 0.80 14.68 -12.36
N GLY A 89 1.71 15.60 -12.68
CA GLY A 89 1.66 16.97 -12.17
C GLY A 89 1.68 17.05 -10.63
N GLY A 90 2.41 16.13 -9.97
CA GLY A 90 2.47 16.06 -8.51
C GLY A 90 1.27 15.37 -7.84
N LYS A 91 0.24 14.97 -8.60
CA LYS A 91 -0.91 14.24 -8.06
C LYS A 91 -0.78 12.74 -8.33
N LEU A 92 -0.76 11.95 -7.26
CA LEU A 92 -0.82 10.50 -7.35
C LEU A 92 -2.28 10.03 -7.38
N THR A 93 -2.61 9.21 -8.37
CA THR A 93 -3.94 8.59 -8.55
C THR A 93 -3.79 7.08 -8.71
N LEU A 94 -4.62 6.31 -8.00
CA LEU A 94 -4.70 4.87 -8.15
C LEU A 94 -5.67 4.52 -9.29
N GLY A 95 -5.15 3.93 -10.37
CA GLY A 95 -5.93 3.34 -11.45
C GLY A 95 -6.23 1.87 -11.16
N LYS A 96 -7.46 1.45 -11.41
CA LYS A 96 -7.93 0.06 -11.36
C LYS A 96 -8.42 -0.36 -12.74
#